data_AF-A0A235HNL2-F1
#
_entry.id   AF-A0A235HNL2-F1
#
_cell.length_a   1.000
_cell.length_b   1.000
_cell.length_c   1.000
_cell.angle_alpha   90.00
_cell.angle_beta   90.00
_cell.angle_gamma   90.00
#
_symmetry.space_group_name_H-M   'P 1'
#
loop_
_entity.id
_entity.type
_entity.pdbx_description
1 polymer ?
#
loop_
_entity_poly.entity_id
_entity_poly.type
_entity_poly.pdbx_seq_one_letter_code
_entity_poly.pdbx_strand_id
1 'polypeptide(L)'
;MRVIFNLRQANLQDLEALIQLRLELLRETGEIKGNSDTTNLAEATRKYLGEKMPSGEFLAWVAEVDSQIVATSGLVLFQRPPYNGNLSGLEAYIMNVYTIPMWRGQGIATALLKEIISFVRATEAKRLWLHATEDGKPMYEKFGFVLTSKEMEIFYY
;
A
#
# COMPACT_ATOMS: atom_id res chain seq x y z
N MET A 1 -23.32 14.23 5.35
CA MET A 1 -23.44 12.94 6.05
C MET A 1 -22.04 12.33 6.12
N ARG A 2 -21.55 11.91 7.29
CA ARG A 2 -20.23 11.28 7.40
C ARG A 2 -20.39 9.80 7.07
N VAL A 3 -19.74 9.33 6.03
CA VAL A 3 -19.71 7.90 5.71
C VAL A 3 -19.03 7.17 6.86
N ILE A 4 -19.65 6.07 7.29
CA ILE A 4 -19.10 5.17 8.30
C ILE A 4 -18.40 4.05 7.52
N PHE A 5 -17.11 3.91 7.76
CA PHE A 5 -16.30 2.81 7.25
C PHE A 5 -15.61 2.12 8.42
N ASN A 6 -15.42 0.81 8.30
CA ASN A 6 -14.63 0.02 9.24
C ASN A 6 -13.19 -0.10 8.72
N LEU A 7 -12.21 0.04 9.61
CA LEU A 7 -10.81 -0.21 9.28
C LEU A 7 -10.37 -1.50 9.95
N ARG A 8 -9.67 -2.35 9.19
CA ARG A 8 -9.04 -3.55 9.75
C ARG A 8 -7.81 -3.95 8.96
N GLN A 9 -6.95 -4.72 9.60
CA GLN A 9 -5.91 -5.44 8.88
C GLN A 9 -6.56 -6.48 7.96
N ALA A 10 -6.05 -6.58 6.73
CA ALA A 10 -6.46 -7.57 5.76
C ALA A 10 -5.89 -8.95 6.11
N ASN A 11 -6.58 -9.99 5.69
CA ASN A 11 -6.13 -11.38 5.81
C ASN A 11 -6.27 -12.10 4.45
N LEU A 12 -5.93 -13.39 4.39
CA LEU A 12 -5.96 -14.15 3.14
C LEU A 12 -7.36 -14.31 2.53
N GLN A 13 -8.45 -14.14 3.29
CA GLN A 13 -9.79 -14.13 2.72
C GLN A 13 -10.05 -12.88 1.86
N ASP A 14 -9.26 -11.80 2.03
CA ASP A 14 -9.39 -10.56 1.27
C ASP A 14 -8.59 -10.56 -0.05
N LEU A 15 -7.91 -11.66 -0.35
CA LEU A 15 -6.91 -11.75 -1.41
C LEU A 15 -7.45 -11.26 -2.77
N GLU A 16 -8.64 -11.70 -3.15
CA GLU A 16 -9.25 -11.29 -4.42
C GLU A 16 -9.60 -9.79 -4.45
N ALA A 17 -10.10 -9.23 -3.34
CA ALA A 17 -10.38 -7.80 -3.25
C ALA A 17 -9.10 -6.96 -3.35
N LEU A 18 -8.01 -7.40 -2.70
CA LEU A 18 -6.71 -6.75 -2.79
C LEU A 18 -6.15 -6.79 -4.22
N ILE A 19 -6.30 -7.91 -4.93
CA ILE A 19 -5.89 -8.03 -6.33
C ILE A 19 -6.70 -7.07 -7.20
N GLN A 20 -8.03 -7.02 -7.05
CA GLN A 20 -8.87 -6.13 -7.85
C GLN A 20 -8.50 -4.65 -7.63
N LEU A 21 -8.38 -4.20 -6.38
CA LEU A 21 -7.98 -2.81 -6.08
C LEU A 21 -6.58 -2.48 -6.61
N ARG A 22 -5.64 -3.43 -6.58
CA ARG A 22 -4.32 -3.23 -7.20
C ARG A 22 -4.43 -3.08 -8.71
N LEU A 23 -5.23 -3.90 -9.39
CA LEU A 23 -5.43 -3.76 -10.84
C LEU A 23 -6.09 -2.43 -11.20
N GLU A 24 -7.04 -1.95 -10.40
CA GLU A 24 -7.65 -0.63 -10.58
C GLU A 24 -6.62 0.50 -10.39
N LEU A 25 -5.81 0.44 -9.33
CA LEU A 25 -4.71 1.38 -9.11
C LEU A 25 -3.76 1.43 -10.31
N LEU A 26 -3.31 0.27 -10.79
CA LEU A 26 -2.35 0.18 -11.91
C LEU A 26 -2.95 0.68 -13.23
N ARG A 27 -4.26 0.55 -13.43
CA ARG A 27 -4.95 1.18 -14.58
C ARG A 27 -4.96 2.70 -14.44
N GLU A 28 -5.26 3.21 -13.26
CA GLU A 28 -5.30 4.67 -13.02
C GLU A 28 -3.91 5.32 -13.09
N THR A 29 -2.85 4.63 -12.68
CA THR A 29 -1.46 5.12 -12.80
C THR A 29 -0.86 4.93 -14.19
N GLY A 30 -1.58 4.29 -15.12
CA GLY A 30 -1.15 4.08 -16.50
C GLY A 30 -0.20 2.89 -16.71
N GLU A 31 0.05 2.08 -15.69
CA GLU A 31 0.85 0.85 -15.77
C GLU A 31 0.10 -0.26 -16.53
N ILE A 32 -1.23 -0.29 -16.44
CA ILE A 32 -2.10 -1.13 -17.28
C ILE A 32 -2.78 -0.24 -18.31
N LYS A 33 -2.57 -0.52 -19.60
CA LYS A 33 -3.09 0.30 -20.70
C LYS A 33 -4.42 -0.22 -21.23
N GLY A 34 -5.47 0.60 -21.18
CA GLY A 34 -6.78 0.25 -21.76
C GLY A 34 -7.29 -1.11 -21.27
N ASN A 35 -7.68 -1.97 -22.21
CA ASN A 35 -8.19 -3.32 -21.94
C ASN A 35 -7.10 -4.40 -22.03
N SER A 36 -5.84 -4.07 -21.75
CA SER A 36 -4.78 -5.09 -21.68
C SER A 36 -5.17 -6.26 -20.79
N ASP A 37 -4.81 -7.47 -21.22
CA ASP A 37 -5.01 -8.67 -20.42
C ASP A 37 -4.21 -8.55 -19.10
N THR A 38 -4.91 -8.82 -17.99
CA THR A 38 -4.35 -8.72 -16.64
C THR A 38 -4.22 -10.08 -15.97
N THR A 39 -4.51 -11.19 -16.68
CA THR A 39 -4.51 -12.55 -16.15
C THR A 39 -3.18 -12.90 -15.49
N ASN A 40 -2.07 -12.77 -16.22
CA ASN A 40 -0.73 -13.07 -15.70
C ASN A 40 -0.36 -12.19 -14.49
N LEU A 41 -0.73 -10.90 -14.52
CA LEU A 41 -0.46 -9.98 -13.42
C LEU A 41 -1.29 -10.32 -12.18
N ALA A 42 -2.56 -10.69 -12.36
CA ALA A 42 -3.43 -11.11 -11.27
C ALA A 42 -2.92 -12.41 -10.64
N GLU A 43 -2.51 -13.39 -11.44
CA GLU A 43 -1.91 -14.64 -10.96
C GLU A 43 -0.59 -14.42 -10.22
N ALA A 44 0.32 -13.60 -10.78
CA ALA A 44 1.56 -13.26 -10.13
C ALA A 44 1.34 -12.51 -8.80
N THR A 45 0.39 -11.57 -8.78
CA THR A 45 -0.02 -10.86 -7.56
C THR A 45 -0.60 -11.82 -6.53
N ARG A 46 -1.48 -12.74 -6.95
CA ARG A 46 -2.08 -13.76 -6.09
C ARG A 46 -1.01 -14.63 -5.43
N LYS A 47 -0.05 -15.11 -6.21
CA LYS A 47 1.09 -15.88 -5.71
C LYS A 47 1.90 -15.08 -4.68
N TYR A 48 2.29 -13.85 -5.04
CA TYR A 48 3.06 -12.98 -4.15
C TYR A 48 2.34 -12.73 -2.82
N LEU A 49 1.08 -12.32 -2.84
CA LEU A 49 0.32 -12.04 -1.63
C LEU A 49 0.06 -13.32 -0.80
N GLY A 50 -0.23 -14.43 -1.46
CA GLY A 50 -0.42 -15.74 -0.82
C GLY A 50 0.83 -16.23 -0.08
N GLU A 51 2.02 -15.89 -0.55
CA GLU A 51 3.30 -16.22 0.10
C GLU A 51 3.68 -15.19 1.17
N LYS A 52 3.52 -13.89 0.89
CA LYS A 52 4.08 -12.80 1.72
C LYS A 52 3.18 -12.32 2.84
N MET A 53 1.86 -12.50 2.74
CA MET A 53 0.96 -12.19 3.86
C MET A 53 1.18 -13.14 5.06
N PRO A 54 1.26 -14.47 4.88
CA PRO A 54 1.51 -15.38 6.00
C PRO A 54 2.91 -15.22 6.63
N SER A 55 3.92 -14.83 5.85
CA SER A 55 5.27 -14.61 6.38
C SER A 55 5.40 -13.29 7.16
N GLY A 56 4.43 -12.38 7.05
CA GLY A 56 4.48 -11.05 7.63
C GLY A 56 5.39 -10.07 6.89
N GLU A 57 5.92 -10.46 5.73
CA GLU A 57 6.71 -9.58 4.87
C GLU A 57 5.84 -8.58 4.09
N PHE A 58 4.57 -8.93 3.84
CA PHE A 58 3.56 -8.02 3.31
C PHE A 58 2.37 -7.96 4.25
N LEU A 59 2.01 -6.76 4.68
CA LEU A 59 0.78 -6.48 5.43
C LEU A 59 -0.10 -5.54 4.62
N ALA A 60 -1.40 -5.59 4.83
CA ALA A 60 -2.33 -4.61 4.26
C ALA A 60 -3.42 -4.26 5.27
N TRP A 61 -3.94 -3.04 5.13
CA TRP A 61 -5.14 -2.58 5.82
C TRP A 61 -6.19 -2.24 4.77
N VAL A 62 -7.44 -2.52 5.10
CA VAL A 62 -8.60 -2.27 4.24
C VAL A 62 -9.61 -1.39 4.95
N ALA A 63 -10.32 -0.59 4.16
CA ALA A 63 -11.52 0.09 4.61
C ALA A 63 -12.74 -0.59 4.01
N GLU A 64 -13.72 -0.88 4.85
CA GLU A 64 -14.96 -1.55 4.47
C GLU A 64 -16.17 -0.66 4.66
N VAL A 65 -17.07 -0.66 3.69
CA VAL A 65 -18.40 -0.06 3.78
C VAL A 65 -19.42 -1.10 3.34
N ASP A 66 -20.45 -1.34 4.14
CA ASP A 66 -21.50 -2.33 3.87
C ASP A 66 -20.95 -3.72 3.47
N SER A 67 -19.90 -4.17 4.18
CA SER A 67 -19.16 -5.43 3.93
C SER A 67 -18.40 -5.50 2.60
N GLN A 68 -18.28 -4.39 1.88
CA GLN A 68 -17.43 -4.27 0.70
C GLN A 68 -16.13 -3.55 1.04
N ILE A 69 -14.99 -4.11 0.64
CA ILE A 69 -13.70 -3.43 0.70
C ILE A 69 -13.66 -2.34 -0.37
N VAL A 70 -13.49 -1.08 0.05
CA VAL A 70 -13.54 0.10 -0.82
C VAL A 70 -12.20 0.83 -0.94
N ALA A 71 -11.24 0.47 -0.10
CA ALA A 71 -9.90 1.03 -0.11
C ALA A 71 -8.90 0.06 0.51
N THR A 72 -7.63 0.20 0.14
CA THR A 72 -6.52 -0.57 0.70
C THR A 72 -5.26 0.28 0.82
N SER A 73 -4.37 -0.12 1.72
CA SER A 73 -3.00 0.36 1.81
C SER A 73 -2.11 -0.82 2.22
N GLY A 74 -1.12 -1.12 1.39
CA GLY A 74 -0.13 -2.17 1.62
C GLY A 74 1.15 -1.65 2.29
N LEU A 75 1.85 -2.55 2.97
CA LEU A 75 3.11 -2.31 3.65
C LEU A 75 4.02 -3.52 3.44
N VAL A 76 5.21 -3.29 2.86
CA VAL A 76 6.27 -4.29 2.80
C VAL A 76 7.27 -4.02 3.92
N LEU A 77 7.57 -5.05 4.71
CA LEU A 77 8.68 -5.03 5.65
C LEU A 77 9.85 -5.81 5.06
N PHE A 78 11.03 -5.21 5.05
CA PHE A 78 12.24 -5.85 4.55
C PHE A 78 13.47 -5.34 5.27
N GLN A 79 14.53 -6.15 5.28
CA GLN A 79 15.76 -5.85 5.99
C GLN A 79 16.90 -5.57 5.02
N ARG A 80 17.58 -4.45 5.22
CA ARG A 80 18.85 -4.10 4.57
C ARG A 80 20.02 -4.36 5.53
N PRO A 81 21.27 -4.39 5.03
CA PRO A 81 22.43 -4.31 5.91
C PRO A 81 22.32 -3.08 6.84
N PRO A 82 22.61 -3.23 8.15
CA PRO A 82 22.59 -2.13 9.10
C PRO A 82 23.46 -0.94 8.69
N TYR A 83 23.02 0.27 9.06
CA TYR A 83 23.79 1.50 8.91
C TYR A 83 23.53 2.44 10.10
N ASN A 84 24.35 3.47 10.29
CA ASN A 84 24.26 4.34 11.48
C ASN A 84 22.87 4.95 11.73
N GLY A 85 22.07 5.17 10.68
CA GLY A 85 20.69 5.66 10.79
C GLY A 85 19.63 4.59 11.04
N ASN A 86 19.98 3.30 10.87
CA ASN A 86 19.09 2.17 11.09
C ASN A 86 19.89 0.90 11.41
N LEU A 87 20.20 0.68 12.69
CA LEU A 87 20.97 -0.49 13.13
C LEU A 87 20.21 -1.81 13.02
N SER A 88 18.88 -1.79 13.03
CA SER A 88 18.06 -2.99 12.78
C SER A 88 18.13 -3.41 11.31
N GLY A 89 18.42 -2.47 10.41
CA GLY A 89 18.28 -2.65 8.97
C GLY A 89 16.83 -2.76 8.49
N LEU A 90 15.84 -2.82 9.38
CA LEU A 90 14.43 -2.99 9.03
C LEU A 90 13.85 -1.68 8.46
N GLU A 91 13.30 -1.77 7.27
CA GLU A 91 12.61 -0.67 6.59
C GLU A 91 11.18 -1.11 6.24
N ALA A 92 10.29 -0.13 6.17
CA ALA A 92 8.88 -0.30 5.85
C ALA A 92 8.55 0.53 4.60
N TYR A 93 7.99 -0.11 3.59
CA TYR A 93 7.66 0.51 2.31
C TYR A 93 6.14 0.47 2.08
N ILE A 94 5.52 1.65 1.98
CA ILE A 94 4.09 1.77 1.71
C ILE A 94 3.87 1.66 0.21
N MET A 95 2.90 0.82 -0.17
CA MET A 95 2.49 0.64 -1.56
C MET A 95 1.01 0.29 -1.64
N ASN A 96 0.47 0.21 -2.85
CA ASN A 96 -0.94 -0.17 -3.08
C ASN A 96 -1.94 0.70 -2.30
N VAL A 97 -1.66 1.99 -2.15
CA VAL A 97 -2.61 2.92 -1.53
C VAL A 97 -3.67 3.29 -2.56
N TYR A 98 -4.89 2.81 -2.37
CA TYR A 98 -5.97 3.04 -3.32
C TYR A 98 -7.30 3.17 -2.60
N THR A 99 -8.16 4.05 -3.12
CA THR A 99 -9.55 4.21 -2.69
C THR A 99 -10.39 4.30 -3.94
N ILE A 100 -11.43 3.46 -4.05
CA ILE A 100 -12.36 3.48 -5.19
C ILE A 100 -12.88 4.92 -5.38
N PRO A 101 -12.98 5.45 -6.62
CA PRO A 101 -13.29 6.86 -6.88
C PRO A 101 -14.50 7.42 -6.12
N MET A 102 -15.59 6.65 -6.03
CA MET A 102 -16.83 7.05 -5.33
C MET A 102 -16.64 7.28 -3.82
N TRP A 103 -15.61 6.68 -3.21
CA TRP A 103 -15.31 6.77 -1.78
C TRP A 103 -14.17 7.77 -1.45
N ARG A 104 -13.62 8.46 -2.46
CA ARG A 104 -12.56 9.47 -2.27
C ARG A 104 -13.11 10.74 -1.61
N GLY A 105 -12.20 11.54 -1.04
CA GLY A 105 -12.54 12.80 -0.36
C GLY A 105 -13.18 12.62 1.03
N GLN A 106 -13.32 11.39 1.52
CA GLN A 106 -13.97 11.08 2.80
C GLN A 106 -12.97 10.79 3.94
N GLY A 107 -11.67 10.97 3.69
CA GLY A 107 -10.60 10.74 4.67
C GLY A 107 -10.18 9.28 4.85
N ILE A 108 -10.65 8.35 4.02
CA ILE A 108 -10.35 6.90 4.12
C ILE A 108 -8.84 6.63 3.98
N ALA A 109 -8.20 7.11 2.91
CA ALA A 109 -6.75 6.91 2.70
C ALA A 109 -5.92 7.48 3.85
N THR A 110 -6.32 8.65 4.39
CA THR A 110 -5.70 9.25 5.57
C THR A 110 -5.84 8.38 6.82
N ALA A 111 -6.98 7.70 6.99
CA ALA A 111 -7.21 6.82 8.12
C ALA A 111 -6.41 5.51 7.99
N LEU A 112 -6.34 4.92 6.79
CA LEU A 112 -5.47 3.77 6.50
C LEU A 112 -3.99 4.09 6.74
N LEU A 113 -3.53 5.26 6.32
CA LEU A 113 -2.15 5.69 6.55
C LEU A 113 -1.83 5.82 8.05
N LYS A 114 -2.80 6.25 8.87
CA LYS A 114 -2.63 6.30 10.34
C LYS A 114 -2.43 4.90 10.94
N GLU A 115 -3.20 3.91 10.49
CA GLU A 115 -3.04 2.52 10.93
C GLU A 115 -1.63 2.00 10.62
N ILE A 116 -1.15 2.23 9.39
CA ILE A 116 0.22 1.85 9.01
C ILE A 116 1.26 2.55 9.87
N ILE A 117 1.16 3.87 10.05
CA ILE A 117 2.14 4.61 10.86
C ILE A 117 2.14 4.11 12.31
N SER A 118 0.96 3.84 12.86
CA SER A 118 0.80 3.27 14.20
C SER A 118 1.48 1.91 14.30
N PHE A 119 1.21 1.01 13.35
CA PHE A 119 1.83 -0.31 13.29
C PHE A 119 3.36 -0.21 13.18
N VAL A 120 3.89 0.58 12.24
CA VAL A 120 5.34 0.72 12.00
C VAL A 120 6.06 1.26 13.24
N ARG A 121 5.44 2.20 13.98
CA ARG A 121 5.99 2.73 15.23
C ARG A 121 6.14 1.68 16.33
N ALA A 122 5.36 0.61 16.29
CA ALA A 122 5.47 -0.53 17.21
C ALA A 122 6.50 -1.58 16.75
N THR A 123 7.12 -1.40 15.58
CA THR A 123 8.20 -2.28 15.07
C THR A 123 9.59 -1.67 15.28
N GLU A 124 10.63 -2.42 14.96
CA GLU A 124 12.01 -1.91 14.97
C GLU A 124 12.37 -1.06 13.74
N ALA A 125 11.46 -0.95 12.76
CA ALA A 125 11.72 -0.26 11.51
C ALA A 125 12.06 1.22 11.75
N LYS A 126 13.15 1.69 11.14
CA LYS A 126 13.61 3.08 11.30
C LYS A 126 13.37 3.96 10.08
N ARG A 127 12.82 3.39 9.00
CA ARG A 127 12.47 4.13 7.80
C ARG A 127 11.11 3.67 7.28
N LEU A 128 10.20 4.63 7.11
CA LEU A 128 8.93 4.46 6.40
C LEU A 128 8.98 5.31 5.14
N TRP A 129 8.81 4.70 3.97
CA TRP A 129 8.97 5.41 2.69
C TRP A 129 8.03 4.86 1.62
N LEU A 130 7.87 5.62 0.54
CA LEU A 130 6.93 5.32 -0.55
C LEU A 130 7.28 6.11 -1.81
N HIS A 131 6.69 5.69 -2.93
CA HIS A 131 6.60 6.51 -4.14
C HIS A 131 5.21 7.15 -4.19
N ALA A 132 5.16 8.48 -4.09
CA ALA A 132 3.91 9.23 -4.08
C ALA A 132 3.44 9.48 -5.51
N THR A 133 2.15 9.30 -5.77
CA THR A 133 1.49 9.93 -6.92
C THR A 133 1.31 11.43 -6.65
N GLU A 134 1.14 12.23 -7.70
CA GLU A 134 0.85 13.67 -7.56
C GLU A 134 -0.38 13.92 -6.68
N ASP A 135 -1.44 13.13 -6.86
CA ASP A 135 -2.68 13.23 -6.07
C ASP A 135 -2.48 12.84 -4.59
N GLY A 136 -1.61 11.86 -4.32
CA GLY A 136 -1.35 11.36 -2.97
C GLY A 136 -0.40 12.25 -2.16
N LYS A 137 0.48 13.00 -2.83
CA LYS A 137 1.56 13.77 -2.21
C LYS A 137 1.08 14.72 -1.09
N PRO A 138 0.04 15.55 -1.26
CA PRO A 138 -0.42 16.46 -0.19
C PRO A 138 -0.91 15.74 1.08
N MET A 139 -1.37 14.50 0.95
CA MET A 139 -1.73 13.68 2.12
C MET A 139 -0.48 13.28 2.89
N TYR A 140 0.54 12.75 2.22
CA TYR A 140 1.76 12.28 2.87
C TYR A 140 2.53 13.42 3.55
N GLU A 141 2.61 14.60 2.93
CA GLU A 141 3.28 15.78 3.52
C GLU A 141 2.66 16.19 4.87
N LYS A 142 1.33 16.06 5.04
CA LYS A 142 0.64 16.33 6.32
C LYS A 142 1.04 15.37 7.44
N PHE A 143 1.61 14.20 7.10
CA PHE A 143 2.14 13.23 8.06
C PHE A 143 3.66 13.34 8.25
N GLY A 144 4.30 14.36 7.67
CA GLY A 144 5.73 14.61 7.80
C GLY A 144 6.60 13.82 6.83
N PHE A 145 6.03 13.20 5.79
CA PHE A 145 6.82 12.68 4.69
C PHE A 145 7.47 13.84 3.93
N VAL A 146 8.74 13.67 3.57
CA VAL A 146 9.52 14.65 2.82
C VAL A 146 9.95 14.01 1.51
N LEU A 147 9.80 14.75 0.40
CA LEU A 147 10.22 14.29 -0.92
C LEU A 147 11.76 14.17 -0.98
N THR A 148 12.26 13.02 -1.43
CA THR A 148 13.69 12.76 -1.64
C THR A 148 13.96 12.33 -3.07
N SER A 149 14.87 12.98 -3.78
CA SER A 149 15.17 12.71 -5.21
C SER A 149 16.40 11.82 -5.43
N LYS A 150 16.59 10.78 -4.60
CA LYS A 150 17.84 9.98 -4.57
C LYS A 150 17.79 8.66 -5.34
N GLU A 151 16.66 8.31 -5.94
CA GLU A 151 16.48 7.03 -6.63
C GLU A 151 16.97 7.10 -8.08
N MET A 152 17.50 5.98 -8.58
CA MET A 152 17.87 5.75 -9.98
C MET A 152 17.45 4.34 -10.35
N GLU A 153 16.92 4.12 -11.55
CA GLU A 153 16.38 2.83 -11.97
C GLU A 153 16.85 2.41 -13.36
N ILE A 154 16.94 1.08 -13.56
CA ILE A 154 17.11 0.43 -14.86
C ILE A 154 16.17 -0.79 -14.90
N PHE A 155 15.44 -0.94 -16.01
CA PHE A 155 14.57 -2.09 -16.22
C PHE A 155 15.29 -3.16 -17.05
N TYR A 156 15.22 -4.40 -16.59
CA TYR A 156 15.68 -5.57 -17.33
C TYR A 156 14.43 -6.29 -17.87
N TYR A 157 14.29 -6.32 -19.20
CA TYR A 157 13.22 -7.01 -19.91
C TYR A 157 13.75 -8.32 -20.51
#